data_AF-A0A9Q1B9T8-F1
#
_entry.id   AF-A0A9Q1B9T8-F1
#
_cell.length_a   1.000
_cell.length_b   1.000
_cell.length_c   1.000
_cell.angle_alpha   90.00
_cell.angle_beta   90.00
_cell.angle_gamma   90.00
#
_symmetry.space_group_name_H-M   'P 1'
#
loop_
_entity.id
_entity.type
_entity.pdbx_description
1 polymer ?
#
loop_
_entity_poly.entity_id
_entity_poly.type
_entity_poly.pdbx_seq_one_letter_code
_entity_poly.pdbx_strand_id
1 'polypeptide(L)'
;MKLAVLGATGGTGLCLVQQALDEGHEVVAVMRNTSNYSIDHEKLKVVNGDIFSVDSLVSHFKGCDVVMSCLGTRTWFNVTIYSDTINAIIEATRKAGISRFIVVTSWCTSDNPKDRGPFLMEWVFKTTFLRSVLRDMAKQEQVIGSCSDINYSVVRPPLLTDEPVTDKEFKTEIDRLHVPGVGYSKIPRADVARFMLKCLKTDKYDRKMVAISL
;
A
#
# COMPACT_ATOMS: atom_id res chain seq x y z
N MET A 1 -0.31 -8.74 16.66
CA MET A 1 -1.35 -8.89 15.60
C MET A 1 -0.80 -9.82 14.53
N LYS A 2 -1.68 -10.49 13.80
CA LYS A 2 -1.38 -11.31 12.63
C LYS A 2 -1.75 -10.57 11.35
N LEU A 3 -0.77 -10.32 10.49
CA LEU A 3 -0.87 -9.44 9.33
C LEU A 3 -0.76 -10.27 8.04
N ALA A 4 -1.74 -10.19 7.15
CA ALA A 4 -1.62 -10.72 5.81
C ALA A 4 -1.01 -9.65 4.89
N VAL A 5 0.16 -9.89 4.30
CA VAL A 5 0.88 -8.91 3.47
C VAL A 5 0.92 -9.35 2.02
N LEU A 6 0.28 -8.57 1.15
CA LEU A 6 0.36 -8.70 -0.31
C LEU A 6 1.51 -7.85 -0.85
N GLY A 7 2.18 -8.33 -1.90
CA GLY A 7 3.32 -7.60 -2.48
C GLY A 7 4.59 -7.67 -1.63
N ALA A 8 4.70 -8.69 -0.78
CA ALA A 8 5.80 -8.89 0.16
C ALA A 8 7.20 -9.03 -0.49
N THR A 9 7.28 -9.29 -1.80
CA THR A 9 8.55 -9.38 -2.57
C THR A 9 9.00 -8.05 -3.18
N GLY A 10 8.16 -7.01 -3.14
CA GLY A 10 8.52 -5.66 -3.60
C GLY A 10 9.35 -4.91 -2.54
N GLY A 11 10.05 -3.84 -2.95
CA GLY A 11 10.92 -3.08 -2.03
C GLY A 11 10.21 -2.60 -0.76
N THR A 12 9.01 -2.02 -0.88
CA THR A 12 8.21 -1.59 0.30
C THR A 12 7.68 -2.78 1.08
N GLY A 13 7.25 -3.84 0.40
CA GLY A 13 6.73 -5.05 1.03
C GLY A 13 7.78 -5.79 1.86
N LEU A 14 9.03 -5.87 1.38
CA LEU A 14 10.15 -6.44 2.12
C LEU A 14 10.43 -5.66 3.40
N CYS A 15 10.48 -4.32 3.32
CA CYS A 15 10.62 -3.49 4.52
C CYS A 15 9.46 -3.67 5.49
N LEU A 16 8.22 -3.75 4.98
CA LEU A 16 7.03 -3.93 5.81
C LEU A 16 7.04 -5.26 6.54
N VAL A 17 7.36 -6.36 5.85
CA VAL A 17 7.44 -7.68 6.48
C VAL A 17 8.52 -7.70 7.54
N GLN A 18 9.73 -7.20 7.24
CA GLN A 18 10.82 -7.18 8.21
C GLN A 18 10.45 -6.38 9.46
N GLN A 19 10.02 -5.12 9.29
CA GLN A 19 9.66 -4.26 10.42
C GLN A 19 8.47 -4.80 11.22
N ALA A 20 7.49 -5.43 10.57
CA ALA A 20 6.37 -6.05 11.28
C ALA A 20 6.84 -7.20 12.19
N LEU A 21 7.75 -8.03 11.70
CA LEU A 21 8.33 -9.13 12.47
C LEU A 21 9.17 -8.59 13.64
N ASP A 22 9.96 -7.54 13.39
CA ASP A 22 10.77 -6.86 14.42
C ASP A 22 9.89 -6.23 15.53
N GLU A 23 8.71 -5.72 15.17
CA GLU A 23 7.69 -5.24 16.12
C GLU A 23 6.92 -6.39 16.81
N GLY A 24 7.26 -7.65 16.51
CA GLY A 24 6.72 -8.84 17.16
C GLY A 24 5.40 -9.36 16.57
N HIS A 25 4.95 -8.83 15.43
CA HIS A 25 3.76 -9.30 14.72
C HIS A 25 3.98 -10.68 14.08
N GLU A 26 2.89 -11.42 13.88
CA GLU A 26 2.87 -12.57 12.99
C GLU A 26 2.57 -12.09 11.57
N VAL A 27 3.26 -12.64 10.57
CA VAL A 27 3.09 -12.21 9.18
C VAL A 27 2.78 -13.40 8.28
N VAL A 28 1.72 -13.29 7.50
CA VAL A 28 1.41 -14.18 6.37
C VAL A 28 1.76 -13.43 5.08
N ALA A 29 2.93 -13.72 4.51
CA ALA A 29 3.39 -13.10 3.28
C ALA A 29 2.83 -13.87 2.07
N VAL A 30 1.90 -13.25 1.34
CA VAL A 30 1.24 -13.86 0.17
C VAL A 30 1.92 -13.39 -1.11
N MET A 31 2.40 -14.34 -1.91
CA MET A 31 3.13 -14.06 -3.14
C MET A 31 2.93 -15.12 -4.21
N ARG A 32 3.18 -14.77 -5.48
CA ARG A 32 3.06 -15.69 -6.61
C ARG A 32 4.18 -16.73 -6.69
N ASN A 33 5.39 -16.33 -6.30
CA ASN A 33 6.55 -17.22 -6.25
C ASN A 33 7.17 -17.09 -4.86
N THR A 34 7.14 -18.19 -4.13
CA THR A 34 7.68 -18.31 -2.77
C THR A 34 9.15 -18.76 -2.76
N SER A 35 9.64 -19.24 -3.89
CA SER A 35 11.03 -19.70 -4.05
C SER A 35 11.96 -18.50 -3.89
N ASN A 36 12.93 -18.60 -2.98
CA ASN A 36 13.92 -17.56 -2.69
C ASN A 36 13.39 -16.30 -1.99
N TYR A 37 12.33 -16.42 -1.17
CA TYR A 37 12.00 -15.34 -0.24
C TYR A 37 13.13 -15.20 0.79
N SER A 38 13.63 -13.98 0.98
CA SER A 38 14.89 -13.73 1.68
C SER A 38 14.77 -13.62 3.19
N ILE A 39 13.56 -13.45 3.72
CA ILE A 39 13.31 -13.28 5.14
C ILE A 39 12.98 -14.65 5.74
N ASP A 40 13.71 -15.01 6.79
CA ASP A 40 13.45 -16.18 7.62
C ASP A 40 13.19 -15.74 9.06
N HIS A 41 12.05 -16.15 9.61
CA HIS A 41 11.61 -15.75 10.96
C HIS A 41 10.52 -16.70 11.46
N GLU A 42 10.54 -17.04 12.76
CA GLU A 42 9.59 -18.01 13.34
C GLU A 42 8.11 -17.56 13.24
N LYS A 43 7.88 -16.24 13.25
CA LYS A 43 6.55 -15.62 13.11
C LYS A 43 6.15 -15.33 11.67
N LEU A 44 6.95 -15.75 10.69
CA LEU A 44 6.68 -15.54 9.27
C LEU A 44 6.16 -16.83 8.63
N LYS A 45 5.01 -16.72 7.96
CA LYS A 45 4.48 -17.75 7.08
C LYS A 45 4.49 -17.24 5.63
N VAL A 46 5.30 -17.87 4.78
CA VAL A 46 5.33 -17.58 3.34
C VAL A 46 4.35 -18.51 2.62
N VAL A 47 3.43 -17.94 1.84
CA VAL A 47 2.40 -18.72 1.14
C VAL A 47 2.28 -18.34 -0.33
N ASN A 48 2.00 -19.35 -1.16
CA ASN A 48 1.67 -19.15 -2.56
C ASN A 48 0.19 -18.73 -2.67
N GLY A 49 -0.06 -17.59 -3.30
CA GLY A 49 -1.43 -17.10 -3.50
C GLY A 49 -1.57 -16.29 -4.78
N ASP A 50 -2.75 -16.43 -5.39
CA ASP A 50 -3.16 -15.64 -6.55
C ASP A 50 -4.03 -14.46 -6.10
N ILE A 51 -3.53 -13.25 -6.32
CA ILE A 51 -4.21 -12.00 -5.96
C ILE A 51 -5.44 -11.70 -6.81
N PHE A 52 -5.64 -12.42 -7.93
CA PHE A 52 -6.85 -12.33 -8.75
C PHE A 52 -7.96 -13.28 -8.27
N SER A 53 -7.64 -14.23 -7.38
CA SER A 53 -8.57 -15.26 -6.90
C SER A 53 -9.00 -14.98 -5.46
N VAL A 54 -10.30 -14.73 -5.28
CA VAL A 54 -10.91 -14.56 -3.95
C VAL A 54 -10.64 -15.79 -3.07
N ASP A 55 -10.91 -16.99 -3.59
CA ASP A 55 -10.78 -18.22 -2.80
C ASP A 55 -9.33 -18.51 -2.41
N SER A 56 -8.38 -18.20 -3.29
CA SER A 56 -6.94 -18.27 -2.98
C SER A 56 -6.60 -17.38 -1.78
N LEU A 57 -7.04 -16.11 -1.81
CA LEU A 57 -6.76 -15.14 -0.77
C LEU A 57 -7.46 -15.45 0.56
N VAL A 58 -8.75 -15.84 0.52
CA VAL A 58 -9.54 -16.14 1.73
C VAL A 58 -8.87 -17.18 2.60
N SER A 59 -8.31 -18.24 1.99
CA SER A 59 -7.63 -19.31 2.73
C SER A 59 -6.45 -18.81 3.56
N HIS A 60 -5.73 -17.80 3.05
CA HIS A 60 -4.55 -17.21 3.70
C HIS A 60 -4.90 -16.07 4.66
N PHE A 61 -6.03 -15.40 4.43
CA PHE A 61 -6.49 -14.30 5.28
C PHE A 61 -7.17 -14.79 6.55
N LYS A 62 -7.79 -15.98 6.56
CA LYS A 62 -8.47 -16.52 7.74
C LYS A 62 -7.59 -16.49 9.00
N GLY A 63 -8.11 -15.87 10.06
CA GLY A 63 -7.43 -15.72 11.34
C GLY A 63 -6.36 -14.62 11.37
N CYS A 64 -6.19 -13.83 10.31
CA CYS A 64 -5.42 -12.59 10.36
C CYS A 64 -6.29 -11.45 10.90
N ASP A 65 -5.66 -10.44 11.50
CA ASP A 65 -6.32 -9.26 12.03
C ASP A 65 -6.44 -8.14 10.98
N VAL A 66 -5.46 -8.05 10.08
CA VAL A 66 -5.31 -6.96 9.11
C VAL A 66 -4.78 -7.49 7.79
N VAL A 67 -5.31 -6.98 6.69
CA VAL A 67 -4.72 -7.18 5.35
C VAL A 67 -3.97 -5.91 4.95
N MET A 68 -2.70 -6.05 4.57
CA MET A 68 -1.83 -4.97 4.12
C MET A 68 -1.39 -5.22 2.67
N SER A 69 -1.45 -4.21 1.82
CA SER A 69 -1.08 -4.33 0.41
C SER A 69 0.03 -3.35 0.03
N CYS A 70 1.15 -3.93 -0.42
CA CYS A 70 2.26 -3.25 -1.07
C CYS A 70 2.41 -3.70 -2.52
N LEU A 71 1.30 -4.06 -3.17
CA LEU A 71 1.32 -4.43 -4.57
C LEU A 71 1.94 -3.31 -5.41
N GLY A 72 2.80 -3.71 -6.34
CA GLY A 72 3.49 -2.81 -7.25
C GLY A 72 3.61 -3.46 -8.62
N THR A 73 3.84 -2.65 -9.63
CA THR A 73 4.02 -3.11 -11.01
C THR A 73 5.48 -2.94 -11.46
N ARG A 74 5.95 -3.86 -12.31
CA ARG A 74 7.21 -3.72 -13.06
C ARG A 74 6.99 -3.22 -14.48
N THR A 75 5.74 -3.13 -14.92
CA THR A 75 5.35 -2.51 -16.21
C THR A 75 4.81 -1.12 -15.98
N TRP A 76 5.09 -0.23 -16.92
CA TRP A 76 4.67 1.17 -16.89
C TRP A 76 3.58 1.47 -17.93
N PHE A 77 3.30 0.56 -18.86
CA PHE A 77 2.30 0.73 -19.91
C PHE A 77 1.12 -0.21 -19.69
N ASN A 78 -0.10 0.25 -19.95
CA ASN A 78 -1.36 -0.51 -19.83
C ASN A 78 -1.49 -1.24 -18.49
N VAL A 79 -1.20 -0.53 -17.40
CA VAL A 79 -1.25 -1.06 -16.05
C VAL A 79 -2.71 -1.15 -15.60
N THR A 80 -3.14 -2.36 -15.23
CA THR A 80 -4.48 -2.66 -14.69
C THR A 80 -4.45 -3.47 -13.40
N ILE A 81 -3.26 -3.85 -12.92
CA ILE A 81 -3.09 -4.76 -11.78
C ILE A 81 -3.78 -4.24 -10.50
N TYR A 82 -3.86 -2.93 -10.29
CA TYR A 82 -4.48 -2.36 -9.10
C TYR A 82 -6.00 -2.44 -9.19
N SER A 83 -6.59 -2.07 -10.35
CA SER A 83 -8.04 -2.14 -10.54
C SER A 83 -8.55 -3.57 -10.65
N ASP A 84 -7.77 -4.46 -11.28
CA ASP A 84 -8.20 -5.84 -11.55
C ASP A 84 -8.19 -6.70 -10.29
N THR A 85 -7.32 -6.39 -9.33
CA THR A 85 -7.14 -7.21 -8.12
C THR A 85 -7.90 -6.67 -6.91
N ILE A 86 -8.21 -5.36 -6.84
CA ILE A 86 -8.75 -4.77 -5.62
C ILE A 86 -10.11 -5.37 -5.21
N ASN A 87 -10.98 -5.68 -6.17
CA ASN A 87 -12.27 -6.28 -5.87
C ASN A 87 -12.10 -7.65 -5.22
N ALA A 88 -11.20 -8.49 -5.77
CA ALA A 88 -10.92 -9.80 -5.22
C ALA A 88 -10.29 -9.71 -3.81
N ILE A 89 -9.37 -8.76 -3.60
CA ILE A 89 -8.71 -8.54 -2.30
C ILE A 89 -9.72 -8.10 -1.24
N ILE A 90 -10.56 -7.11 -1.56
CA ILE A 90 -11.58 -6.62 -0.61
C ILE A 90 -12.62 -7.70 -0.33
N GLU A 91 -13.09 -8.43 -1.34
CA GLU A 91 -14.03 -9.53 -1.14
C GLU A 91 -13.42 -10.64 -0.27
N ALA A 92 -12.16 -11.00 -0.50
CA ALA A 92 -11.46 -11.97 0.32
C ALA A 92 -11.28 -11.49 1.77
N THR A 93 -11.00 -10.20 1.94
CA THR A 93 -10.91 -9.55 3.27
C THR A 93 -12.24 -9.69 4.02
N ARG A 94 -13.37 -9.40 3.36
CA ARG A 94 -14.73 -9.58 3.90
C ARG A 94 -15.02 -11.03 4.26
N LYS A 95 -14.78 -11.95 3.33
CA LYS A 95 -15.04 -13.40 3.52
C LYS A 95 -14.17 -14.02 4.62
N ALA A 96 -12.99 -13.43 4.90
CA ALA A 96 -12.14 -13.83 6.02
C ALA A 96 -12.59 -13.23 7.36
N GLY A 97 -13.60 -12.36 7.38
CA GLY A 97 -14.09 -11.68 8.59
C GLY A 97 -13.22 -10.52 9.05
N ILE A 98 -12.36 -10.00 8.17
CA ILE A 98 -11.43 -8.92 8.48
C ILE A 98 -12.07 -7.59 8.07
N SER A 99 -12.00 -6.59 8.95
CA SER A 99 -12.49 -5.24 8.66
C SER A 99 -11.38 -4.23 8.41
N ARG A 100 -10.11 -4.53 8.76
CA ARG A 100 -8.99 -3.60 8.63
C ARG A 100 -8.17 -3.87 7.36
N PHE A 101 -8.03 -2.85 6.51
CA PHE A 101 -7.23 -2.91 5.28
C PHE A 101 -6.27 -1.71 5.18
N ILE A 102 -4.99 -1.95 4.93
CA ILE A 102 -4.01 -0.85 4.75
C ILE A 102 -3.31 -1.04 3.40
N VAL A 103 -3.26 -0.01 2.58
CA VAL A 103 -2.64 -0.10 1.25
C VAL A 103 -1.76 1.10 0.96
N VAL A 104 -0.65 0.87 0.29
CA VAL A 104 0.15 1.95 -0.30
C VAL A 104 -0.24 2.17 -1.76
N THR A 105 -0.49 3.41 -2.14
CA THR A 105 -0.69 3.85 -3.52
C THR A 105 0.43 4.82 -3.90
N SER A 106 0.11 6.08 -4.19
CA SER A 106 1.06 7.10 -4.64
C SER A 106 0.49 8.49 -4.40
N TRP A 107 1.36 9.49 -4.35
CA TRP A 107 0.92 10.85 -4.65
C TRP A 107 0.33 10.94 -6.07
N CYS A 108 -0.55 11.93 -6.26
CA CYS A 108 -1.08 12.30 -7.58
C CYS A 108 -1.86 11.17 -8.30
N THR A 109 -2.58 10.31 -7.57
CA THR A 109 -3.43 9.27 -8.19
C THR A 109 -4.58 9.82 -9.02
N SER A 110 -5.04 11.06 -8.78
CA SER A 110 -6.09 11.69 -9.58
C SER A 110 -5.76 13.13 -9.98
N ASP A 111 -6.44 13.63 -11.00
CA ASP A 111 -6.37 15.03 -11.43
C ASP A 111 -7.39 15.85 -10.62
N ASN A 112 -7.16 16.09 -9.32
CA ASN A 112 -7.99 17.00 -8.54
C ASN A 112 -7.49 18.45 -8.71
N PRO A 113 -8.31 19.39 -9.23
CA PRO A 113 -7.91 20.79 -9.39
C PRO A 113 -7.48 21.47 -8.08
N LYS A 114 -7.98 21.01 -6.93
CA LYS A 114 -7.63 21.54 -5.60
C LYS A 114 -6.23 21.12 -5.11
N ASP A 115 -5.65 20.08 -5.72
CA ASP A 115 -4.36 19.50 -5.35
C ASP A 115 -3.34 19.63 -6.50
N ARG A 116 -3.48 20.67 -7.35
CA ARG A 116 -2.50 20.95 -8.40
C ARG A 116 -1.14 21.23 -7.77
N GLY A 117 -0.21 20.29 -7.98
CA GLY A 117 1.20 20.49 -7.68
C GLY A 117 1.83 21.54 -8.61
N PRO A 118 3.13 21.85 -8.43
CA PRO A 118 3.83 22.77 -9.31
C PRO A 118 3.69 22.35 -10.79
N PHE A 119 3.52 23.32 -11.69
CA PHE A 119 3.27 23.13 -13.13
C PHE A 119 4.16 22.06 -13.80
N LEU A 120 5.43 21.97 -13.41
CA LEU A 120 6.39 20.99 -13.93
C LEU A 120 6.08 19.54 -13.50
N MET A 121 5.58 19.34 -12.27
CA MET A 121 5.14 18.04 -11.79
C MET A 121 3.92 17.58 -12.61
N GLU A 122 2.94 18.47 -12.79
CA GLU A 122 1.75 18.20 -13.59
C GLU A 122 2.10 17.88 -15.05
N TRP A 123 3.07 18.58 -15.65
CA TRP A 123 3.55 18.32 -17.01
C TRP A 123 4.28 16.98 -17.15
N VAL A 124 5.18 16.63 -16.23
CA VAL A 124 5.86 15.32 -16.24
C VAL A 124 4.85 14.18 -16.04
N PHE A 125 3.91 14.32 -15.11
CA PHE A 125 2.83 13.34 -14.95
C PHE A 125 1.90 13.30 -16.15
N LYS A 126 1.70 14.43 -16.85
CA LYS A 126 0.89 14.51 -18.06
C LYS A 126 1.62 14.10 -19.34
N THR A 127 2.82 13.56 -19.30
CA THR A 127 3.55 13.23 -20.54
C THR A 127 4.26 11.88 -20.47
N THR A 128 4.25 11.21 -19.31
CA THR A 128 5.06 10.02 -19.06
C THR A 128 4.22 8.76 -18.84
N PHE A 129 4.91 7.62 -18.88
CA PHE A 129 4.39 6.27 -18.64
C PHE A 129 3.72 6.11 -17.25
N LEU A 130 4.00 6.99 -16.29
CA LEU A 130 3.36 6.97 -14.96
C LEU A 130 1.85 7.21 -15.01
N ARG A 131 1.32 7.84 -16.07
CA ARG A 131 -0.13 8.07 -16.21
C ARG A 131 -0.97 6.81 -16.06
N SER A 132 -0.52 5.72 -16.68
CA SER A 132 -1.29 4.47 -16.65
C SER A 132 -1.35 3.92 -15.23
N VAL A 133 -0.22 3.93 -14.52
CA VAL A 133 -0.10 3.48 -13.13
C VAL A 133 -0.98 4.32 -12.21
N LEU A 134 -0.86 5.65 -12.29
CA LEU A 134 -1.59 6.57 -11.41
C LEU A 134 -3.09 6.47 -11.61
N ARG A 135 -3.56 6.41 -12.87
CA ARG A 135 -4.99 6.24 -13.18
C ARG A 135 -5.53 4.91 -12.65
N ASP A 136 -4.73 3.86 -12.71
CA ASP A 136 -5.15 2.55 -12.22
C ASP A 136 -5.22 2.50 -10.68
N MET A 137 -4.24 3.09 -10.00
CA MET A 137 -4.31 3.33 -8.56
C MET A 137 -5.50 4.22 -8.17
N ALA A 138 -5.88 5.20 -8.99
CA ALA A 138 -7.08 6.02 -8.76
C ALA A 138 -8.36 5.17 -8.74
N LYS A 139 -8.49 4.22 -9.68
CA LYS A 139 -9.62 3.27 -9.71
C LYS A 139 -9.61 2.39 -8.47
N GLN A 140 -8.44 1.90 -8.05
CA GLN A 140 -8.30 1.16 -6.80
C GLN A 140 -8.77 1.98 -5.60
N GLU A 141 -8.34 3.23 -5.49
CA GLU A 141 -8.78 4.14 -4.42
C GLU A 141 -10.28 4.40 -4.44
N GLN A 142 -10.90 4.53 -5.63
CA GLN A 142 -12.36 4.68 -5.75
C GLN A 142 -13.12 3.46 -5.21
N VAL A 143 -12.66 2.24 -5.53
CA VAL A 143 -13.25 1.00 -5.01
C VAL A 143 -13.10 0.92 -3.49
N ILE A 144 -11.91 1.24 -2.96
CA ILE A 144 -11.68 1.26 -1.51
C ILE A 144 -12.57 2.30 -0.83
N GLY A 145 -12.64 3.50 -1.40
CA GLY A 145 -13.41 4.62 -0.88
C GLY A 145 -14.91 4.38 -0.81
N SER A 146 -15.45 3.50 -1.67
CA SER A 146 -16.87 3.12 -1.65
C SER A 146 -17.20 2.03 -0.64
N CYS A 147 -16.21 1.39 -0.01
CA CYS A 147 -16.42 0.34 0.98
C CYS A 147 -16.77 0.92 2.36
N SER A 148 -18.05 0.85 2.74
CA SER A 148 -18.53 1.29 4.05
C SER A 148 -18.27 0.31 5.18
N ASP A 149 -17.98 -0.96 4.87
CA ASP A 149 -17.76 -2.04 5.83
C ASP A 149 -16.27 -2.27 6.14
N ILE A 150 -15.37 -1.78 5.30
CA ILE A 150 -13.92 -1.88 5.47
C ILE A 150 -13.36 -0.60 6.10
N ASN A 151 -12.69 -0.76 7.22
CA ASN A 151 -11.85 0.26 7.83
C ASN A 151 -10.49 0.33 7.10
N TYR A 152 -10.45 1.11 6.03
CA TYR A 152 -9.24 1.25 5.20
C TYR A 152 -8.32 2.38 5.66
N SER A 153 -7.02 2.26 5.38
CA SER A 153 -6.10 3.40 5.32
C SER A 153 -5.30 3.34 4.03
N VAL A 154 -5.46 4.35 3.18
CA VAL A 154 -4.67 4.47 1.95
C VAL A 154 -3.49 5.40 2.22
N VAL A 155 -2.27 4.89 2.08
CA VAL A 155 -1.03 5.63 2.26
C VAL A 155 -0.53 6.09 0.90
N ARG A 156 -0.45 7.41 0.69
CA ARG A 156 0.03 8.04 -0.52
C ARG A 156 1.43 8.64 -0.26
N PRO A 157 2.52 7.94 -0.64
CA PRO A 157 3.87 8.48 -0.53
C PRO A 157 4.31 9.27 -1.78
N PRO A 158 5.33 10.13 -1.67
CA PRO A 158 6.00 10.75 -2.80
C PRO A 158 6.93 9.73 -3.49
N LEU A 159 7.93 10.21 -4.23
CA LEU A 159 8.89 9.37 -4.92
C LEU A 159 9.65 8.48 -3.91
N LEU A 160 9.62 7.16 -4.16
CA LEU A 160 10.24 6.17 -3.29
C LEU A 160 11.75 6.05 -3.52
N THR A 161 12.52 5.95 -2.44
CA THR A 161 13.97 5.66 -2.44
C THR A 161 14.28 4.37 -1.67
N ASP A 162 15.49 3.83 -1.87
CA ASP A 162 15.99 2.62 -1.19
C ASP A 162 16.93 2.96 -0.03
N GLU A 163 16.79 4.15 0.54
CA GLU A 163 17.54 4.55 1.74
C GLU A 163 17.03 3.78 2.98
N PRO A 164 17.85 3.68 4.04
CA PRO A 164 17.43 3.10 5.32
C PRO A 164 16.23 3.83 5.95
N VAL A 165 15.53 3.15 6.86
CA VAL A 165 14.46 3.77 7.67
C VAL A 165 15.03 4.94 8.48
N THR A 166 14.24 6.01 8.61
CA THR A 166 14.61 7.18 9.40
C THR A 166 13.68 7.36 10.60
N ASP A 167 14.16 8.08 11.62
CA ASP A 167 13.34 8.46 12.78
C ASP A 167 12.66 9.83 12.60
N LYS A 168 12.61 10.34 11.37
CA LYS A 168 12.02 11.64 11.06
C LYS A 168 10.51 11.62 11.32
N GLU A 169 9.98 12.76 11.75
CA GLU A 169 8.54 12.94 11.88
C GLU A 169 7.86 13.00 10.51
N PHE A 170 6.67 12.41 10.42
CA PHE A 170 5.88 12.46 9.18
C PHE A 170 5.04 13.72 9.13
N LYS A 171 5.15 14.44 8.01
CA LYS A 171 4.14 15.41 7.59
C LYS A 171 3.01 14.64 6.92
N THR A 172 1.78 14.86 7.35
CA THR A 172 0.61 14.12 6.84
C THR A 172 -0.52 15.05 6.46
N GLU A 173 -1.12 14.82 5.31
CA GLU A 173 -2.36 15.48 4.88
C GLU A 173 -3.43 14.44 4.60
N ILE A 174 -4.61 14.65 5.18
CA ILE A 174 -5.76 13.76 5.02
C ILE A 174 -6.59 14.22 3.83
N ASP A 175 -7.03 13.27 3.02
CA ASP A 175 -7.90 13.44 1.86
C ASP A 175 -7.30 14.38 0.78
N ARG A 176 -5.97 14.55 0.80
CA ARG A 176 -5.17 15.21 -0.25
C ARG A 176 -4.34 14.21 -1.06
N LEU A 177 -3.94 14.62 -2.26
CA LEU A 177 -3.09 13.82 -3.14
C LEU A 177 -1.59 13.99 -2.88
N HIS A 178 -1.19 15.03 -2.17
CA HIS A 178 0.20 15.31 -1.79
C HIS A 178 0.24 16.19 -0.53
N VAL A 179 1.40 16.26 0.11
CA VAL A 179 1.65 17.22 1.20
C VAL A 179 2.05 18.57 0.59
N PRO A 180 1.39 19.70 0.89
CA PRO A 180 1.73 20.99 0.31
C PRO A 180 3.04 21.54 0.90
N GLY A 181 3.73 22.40 0.15
CA GLY A 181 4.91 23.13 0.64
C GLY A 181 6.20 22.31 0.77
N VAL A 182 6.22 21.03 0.40
CA VAL A 182 7.42 20.16 0.48
C VAL A 182 8.13 19.95 -0.87
N GLY A 183 7.62 20.56 -1.95
CA GLY A 183 8.23 20.50 -3.28
C GLY A 183 8.37 19.06 -3.84
N TYR A 184 9.49 18.79 -4.52
CA TYR A 184 9.84 17.44 -4.97
C TYR A 184 10.34 16.59 -3.79
N SER A 185 9.39 16.04 -3.03
CA SER A 185 9.71 15.17 -1.90
C SER A 185 10.11 13.76 -2.36
N LYS A 186 10.92 13.11 -1.53
CA LYS A 186 11.31 11.71 -1.64
C LYS A 186 11.13 11.06 -0.28
N ILE A 187 10.81 9.77 -0.25
CA ILE A 187 10.68 9.02 0.99
C ILE A 187 11.30 7.62 0.84
N PRO A 188 12.07 7.15 1.84
CA PRO A 188 12.54 5.78 1.86
C PRO A 188 11.37 4.79 1.88
N ARG A 189 11.46 3.69 1.15
CA ARG A 189 10.47 2.59 1.21
C ARG A 189 10.32 2.04 2.62
N ALA A 190 11.41 2.04 3.38
CA ALA A 190 11.43 1.65 4.77
C ALA A 190 10.64 2.61 5.67
N ASP A 191 10.59 3.91 5.36
CA ASP A 191 9.73 4.88 6.05
C ASP A 191 8.26 4.74 5.66
N VAL A 192 7.96 4.34 4.42
CA VAL A 192 6.58 4.01 4.03
C VAL A 192 6.08 2.80 4.80
N ALA A 193 6.89 1.74 4.92
CA ALA A 193 6.58 0.59 5.78
C ALA A 193 6.34 1.00 7.24
N ARG A 194 7.22 1.84 7.81
CA ARG A 194 7.07 2.41 9.16
C ARG A 194 5.77 3.17 9.32
N PHE A 195 5.37 3.96 8.31
CA PHE A 195 4.08 4.66 8.35
C PHE A 195 2.89 3.70 8.28
N MET A 196 2.95 2.67 7.43
CA MET A 196 1.89 1.66 7.35
C MET A 196 1.70 0.92 8.69
N LEU A 197 2.77 0.60 9.41
CA LEU A 197 2.69 0.02 10.76
C LEU A 197 2.20 1.03 11.79
N LYS A 198 2.53 2.32 11.64
CA LYS A 198 1.96 3.39 12.47
C LYS A 198 0.43 3.45 12.37
N CYS A 199 -0.15 3.18 11.19
CA CYS A 199 -1.60 3.09 11.01
C CYS A 199 -2.28 1.94 11.78
N LEU A 200 -1.53 0.96 12.31
CA LEU A 200 -2.05 -0.07 13.20
C LEU A 200 -2.25 0.44 14.64
N LYS A 201 -1.52 1.49 15.02
CA LYS A 201 -1.42 2.00 16.41
C LYS A 201 -2.33 3.21 16.67
N THR A 202 -3.04 3.70 15.66
CA THR A 202 -3.92 4.87 15.78
C THR A 202 -5.09 4.76 14.81
N ASP A 203 -6.26 5.23 15.25
CA ASP A 203 -7.48 5.37 14.47
C ASP A 203 -7.54 6.67 13.65
N LYS A 204 -6.56 7.58 13.81
CA LYS A 204 -6.50 8.87 13.10
C LYS A 204 -6.61 8.73 11.57
N TYR A 205 -6.16 7.60 11.04
CA TYR A 205 -6.08 7.34 9.60
C TYR A 205 -7.15 6.35 9.12
N ASP A 206 -8.11 6.02 9.98
CA ASP A 206 -9.19 5.10 9.67
C ASP A 206 -10.18 5.70 8.69
N ARG A 207 -10.47 4.95 7.62
CA ARG A 207 -11.27 5.36 6.46
C ARG A 207 -10.75 6.63 5.78
N LYS A 208 -9.43 6.85 5.82
CA LYS A 208 -8.77 8.00 5.23
C LYS A 208 -7.78 7.63 4.15
N MET A 209 -7.59 8.56 3.22
CA MET A 209 -6.48 8.54 2.27
C MET A 209 -5.49 9.61 2.67
N VAL A 210 -4.24 9.25 2.92
CA VAL A 210 -3.28 10.08 3.64
C VAL A 210 -2.04 10.28 2.79
N ALA A 211 -1.79 11.51 2.37
CA ALA A 211 -0.51 11.89 1.79
C ALA A 211 0.53 12.03 2.90
N ILE A 212 1.70 11.41 2.70
CA ILE A 212 2.80 11.44 3.67
C ILE A 212 4.05 12.05 3.06
N SER A 213 4.86 12.75 3.86
CA SER A 213 6.23 13.17 3.54
C SER A 213 7.06 13.13 4.82
N LEU A 214 8.39 13.14 4.67
CA LEU A 214 9.29 13.55 5.75
C LEU A 214 9.51 15.08 5.73
#